data_AF-A0A972Q9C3-F1
#
_entry.id   AF-A0A972Q9C3-F1
#
_cell.length_a   1.000
_cell.length_b   1.000
_cell.length_c   1.000
_cell.angle_alpha   90.00
_cell.angle_beta   90.00
_cell.angle_gamma   90.00
#
_symmetry.space_group_name_H-M   'P 1'
#
loop_
_entity.id
_entity.type
_entity.pdbx_description
1 polymer ?
#
loop_
_entity_poly.entity_id
_entity_poly.type
_entity_poly.pdbx_seq_one_letter_code
_entity_poly.pdbx_strand_id
1 'polypeptide(L)'
;MTGKKCRCPRIDFSEWEDKEFDWENETFYFLPVKFLLHKPINLEEKIRQLRKEVTEKGYEFVDMKVMLCEWAPFSGRVLCQIKNPEKYDENIYVCDMGIVYTTVFKGKAKELKQTVSDFNSQIELNKGVPVQKTYLWYVHCKTCAKERENLTIIFVKT
;
A
#
# COMPACT_ATOMS: atom_id res chain seq x y z
N MET A 1 -3.96 -33.44 9.05
CA MET A 1 -4.63 -32.13 8.86
C MET A 1 -3.55 -31.07 8.60
N THR A 2 -3.25 -30.78 7.34
CA THR A 2 -2.21 -29.80 6.95
C THR A 2 -2.79 -28.38 6.99
N GLY A 3 -2.81 -27.77 8.17
CA GLY A 3 -3.13 -26.35 8.30
C GLY A 3 -2.12 -25.51 7.51
N LYS A 4 -2.57 -24.70 6.55
CA LYS A 4 -1.72 -23.80 5.75
C LYS A 4 -0.93 -22.88 6.70
N LYS A 5 0.36 -23.16 6.88
CA LYS A 5 1.30 -22.30 7.62
C LYS A 5 1.30 -20.89 7.00
N CYS A 6 0.93 -19.85 7.76
CA CYS A 6 0.91 -18.47 7.27
C CYS A 6 2.33 -18.07 6.80
N ARG A 7 2.47 -17.67 5.54
CA ARG A 7 3.73 -17.25 4.89
C ARG A 7 3.87 -15.73 4.80
N CYS A 8 3.16 -14.97 5.63
CA CYS A 8 3.30 -13.52 5.62
C CYS A 8 4.72 -13.15 6.10
N PRO A 9 5.38 -12.18 5.44
CA PRO A 9 6.65 -11.66 5.94
C PRO A 9 6.46 -11.15 7.37
N ARG A 10 7.42 -11.44 8.25
CA ARG A 10 7.50 -10.78 9.55
C ARG A 10 8.09 -9.40 9.26
N ILE A 11 7.30 -8.36 9.45
CA ILE A 11 7.74 -6.98 9.31
C ILE A 11 8.02 -6.44 10.71
N ASP A 12 9.14 -5.74 10.85
CA ASP A 12 9.41 -4.96 12.05
C ASP A 12 8.65 -3.64 11.96
N PHE A 13 7.61 -3.49 12.77
CA PHE A 13 6.75 -2.31 12.75
C PHE A 13 7.45 -1.04 13.23
N SER A 14 8.54 -1.18 13.99
CA SER A 14 9.31 -0.02 14.46
C SER A 14 10.02 0.72 13.31
N GLU A 15 10.21 0.05 12.17
CA GLU A 15 10.73 0.65 10.93
C GLU A 15 9.70 1.55 10.23
N TRP A 16 8.42 1.52 10.63
CA TRP A 16 7.32 2.20 9.93
C TRP A 16 6.49 3.13 10.83
N GLU A 17 6.50 2.94 12.15
CA GLU A 17 5.76 3.81 13.06
C GLU A 17 6.39 5.20 13.15
N ASP A 18 5.58 6.24 12.92
CA ASP A 18 5.97 7.65 12.97
C ASP A 18 7.24 7.96 12.16
N LYS A 19 7.32 7.43 10.94
CA LYS A 19 8.46 7.65 10.02
C LYS A 19 8.09 8.55 8.85
N GLU A 20 9.14 9.08 8.26
CA GLU A 20 9.10 9.85 7.02
C GLU A 20 9.94 9.10 5.99
N PHE A 21 9.40 8.96 4.77
CA PHE A 21 10.11 8.36 3.65
C PHE A 21 10.13 9.34 2.49
N ASP A 22 11.25 9.42 1.79
CA ASP A 22 11.34 10.14 0.53
C ASP A 22 11.00 9.19 -0.62
N TRP A 23 9.89 9.45 -1.30
CA TRP A 23 9.44 8.73 -2.49
C TRP A 23 9.66 9.52 -3.78
N GLU A 24 10.49 10.57 -3.74
CA GLU A 24 10.85 11.33 -4.94
C GLU A 24 11.57 10.43 -5.95
N ASN A 25 11.12 10.46 -7.20
CA ASN A 25 11.63 9.66 -8.31
C ASN A 25 11.44 8.13 -8.16
N GLU A 26 10.69 7.68 -7.16
CA GLU A 26 10.40 6.26 -7.03
C GLU A 26 9.48 5.79 -8.15
N THR A 27 9.80 4.65 -8.76
CA THR A 27 9.05 4.17 -9.91
C THR A 27 8.14 3.02 -9.52
N PHE A 28 6.87 3.14 -9.86
CA PHE A 28 5.85 2.14 -9.56
C PHE A 28 5.20 1.61 -10.82
N TYR A 29 5.01 0.30 -10.89
CA TYR A 29 4.03 -0.30 -11.78
C TYR A 29 2.69 -0.36 -11.06
N PHE A 30 1.59 0.00 -11.75
CA PHE A 30 0.28 0.02 -11.12
C PHE A 30 -0.83 -0.65 -11.94
N LEU A 31 -1.81 -1.19 -11.23
CA LEU A 31 -3.09 -1.61 -11.80
C LEU A 31 -4.27 -0.93 -11.10
N PRO A 32 -5.31 -0.51 -11.83
CA PRO A 32 -6.51 0.03 -11.22
C PRO A 32 -7.27 -1.05 -10.44
N VAL A 33 -7.83 -0.65 -9.30
CA VAL A 33 -8.70 -1.48 -8.46
C VAL A 33 -9.94 -0.70 -8.05
N LYS A 34 -11.08 -1.39 -7.98
CA LYS A 34 -12.35 -0.81 -7.52
C LYS A 34 -12.54 -1.05 -6.03
N PHE A 35 -13.21 -0.12 -5.37
CA PHE A 35 -13.53 -0.24 -3.96
C PHE A 35 -15.02 -0.55 -3.77
N LEU A 36 -15.32 -1.38 -2.76
CA LEU A 36 -16.67 -1.60 -2.25
C LEU A 36 -16.60 -1.57 -0.72
N LEU A 37 -17.43 -0.73 -0.09
CA LEU A 37 -17.46 -0.55 1.37
C LEU A 37 -16.05 -0.31 1.94
N HIS A 38 -15.28 0.58 1.32
CA HIS A 38 -13.93 0.94 1.76
C HIS A 38 -12.92 -0.24 1.73
N LYS A 39 -13.18 -1.25 0.89
CA LYS A 39 -12.28 -2.38 0.68
C LYS A 39 -12.01 -2.58 -0.81
N PRO A 40 -10.75 -2.82 -1.21
CA PRO A 40 -10.44 -3.14 -2.60
C PRO A 40 -11.03 -4.50 -2.98
N ILE A 41 -11.81 -4.54 -4.06
CA ILE A 41 -12.38 -5.75 -4.62
C ILE A 41 -11.28 -6.52 -5.37
N ASN A 42 -11.22 -7.84 -5.18
CA ASN A 42 -10.26 -8.72 -5.85
C ASN A 42 -8.78 -8.33 -5.67
N LEU A 43 -8.42 -7.71 -4.54
CA LEU A 43 -7.05 -7.25 -4.27
C LEU A 43 -5.99 -8.34 -4.48
N GLU A 44 -6.23 -9.56 -3.98
CA GLU A 44 -5.28 -10.67 -4.13
C GLU A 44 -5.08 -11.09 -5.59
N GLU A 45 -6.15 -11.07 -6.39
CA GLU A 45 -6.07 -11.35 -7.82
C GLU A 45 -5.33 -10.23 -8.55
N LYS A 46 -5.61 -8.96 -8.21
CA LYS A 46 -4.90 -7.80 -8.75
C LYS A 46 -3.41 -7.82 -8.43
N ILE A 47 -3.03 -8.20 -7.21
CA ILE A 47 -1.62 -8.40 -6.84
C ILE A 47 -0.97 -9.49 -7.69
N ARG A 48 -1.65 -10.62 -7.92
CA ARG A 48 -1.10 -11.70 -8.77
C ARG A 48 -0.98 -11.27 -10.22
N GLN A 49 -1.99 -10.58 -10.75
CA GLN A 49 -1.98 -10.01 -12.09
C GLN A 49 -0.80 -9.05 -12.26
N LEU A 50 -0.68 -8.08 -11.35
CA LEU A 50 0.39 -7.09 -11.33
C LEU A 50 1.78 -7.76 -11.28
N ARG A 51 1.97 -8.75 -10.40
CA ARG A 51 3.25 -9.47 -10.34
C ARG A 51 3.59 -10.21 -11.63
N LYS A 52 2.58 -10.84 -12.23
CA LYS A 52 2.73 -11.54 -13.51
C LYS A 52 3.14 -10.56 -14.60
N GLU A 53 2.43 -9.45 -14.75
CA GLU A 53 2.72 -8.44 -15.78
C GLU A 53 4.12 -7.83 -15.62
N VAL A 54 4.52 -7.46 -14.41
CA VAL A 54 5.86 -6.93 -14.13
C VAL A 54 6.93 -7.95 -14.53
N THR A 55 6.74 -9.23 -14.19
CA THR A 55 7.69 -10.30 -14.55
C THR A 55 7.73 -10.54 -16.06
N GLU A 56 6.58 -10.62 -16.73
CA GLU A 56 6.48 -10.87 -18.18
C GLU A 56 7.05 -9.72 -19.01
N LYS A 57 6.93 -8.48 -18.51
CA LYS A 57 7.51 -7.28 -19.12
C LYS A 57 9.01 -7.15 -18.86
N GLY A 58 9.58 -7.99 -17.98
CA GLY A 58 11.00 -8.01 -17.66
C GLY A 58 11.44 -6.92 -16.67
N TYR A 59 10.51 -6.32 -15.93
CA TYR A 59 10.84 -5.33 -14.91
C TYR A 59 11.36 -6.00 -13.63
N GLU A 60 12.30 -5.33 -12.97
CA GLU A 60 12.84 -5.79 -11.69
C GLU A 60 12.06 -5.21 -10.51
N PHE A 61 11.68 -6.05 -9.56
CA PHE A 61 11.11 -5.58 -8.29
C PHE A 61 12.22 -5.00 -7.41
N VAL A 62 12.04 -3.78 -6.91
CA VAL A 62 12.97 -3.18 -5.94
C VAL A 62 12.83 -3.86 -4.59
N ASP A 63 11.59 -3.95 -4.13
CA ASP A 63 11.18 -4.78 -3.01
C ASP A 63 9.74 -5.25 -3.25
N MET A 64 9.50 -6.56 -3.17
CA MET A 64 8.13 -7.10 -3.26
C MET A 64 7.26 -6.68 -2.07
N LYS A 65 7.85 -6.01 -1.08
CA LYS A 65 7.19 -5.51 0.11
C LYS A 65 6.22 -4.38 -0.23
N VAL A 66 6.57 -3.38 -1.01
CA VAL A 66 5.73 -2.17 -1.16
C VAL A 66 4.59 -2.42 -2.16
N MET A 67 3.59 -3.20 -1.75
CA MET A 67 2.31 -3.36 -2.46
C MET A 67 1.27 -2.45 -1.84
N LEU A 68 1.16 -1.26 -2.40
CA LEU A 68 0.31 -0.20 -1.88
C LEU A 68 -1.05 -0.25 -2.55
N CYS A 69 -2.07 0.13 -1.80
CA CYS A 69 -3.39 0.44 -2.33
C CYS A 69 -3.65 1.93 -2.11
N GLU A 70 -3.67 2.71 -3.18
CA GLU A 70 -4.10 4.11 -3.12
C GLU A 70 -5.57 4.16 -2.67
N TRP A 71 -5.83 4.90 -1.60
CA TRP A 71 -7.15 4.98 -0.99
C TRP A 71 -7.94 6.14 -1.57
N ALA A 72 -8.97 5.83 -2.37
CA ALA A 72 -10.00 6.80 -2.73
C ALA A 72 -11.41 6.18 -2.57
N PRO A 73 -12.48 7.00 -2.47
CA PRO A 73 -13.82 6.53 -2.13
C PRO A 73 -14.39 5.41 -3.01
N PHE A 74 -14.02 5.35 -4.29
CA PHE A 74 -14.59 4.40 -5.26
C PHE A 74 -13.57 3.64 -6.11
N SER A 75 -12.33 4.11 -6.18
CA SER A 75 -11.26 3.53 -6.98
C SER A 75 -9.92 3.73 -6.30
N GLY A 76 -8.95 2.90 -6.66
CA GLY A 76 -7.59 3.06 -6.23
C GLY A 76 -6.65 2.41 -7.22
N ARG A 77 -5.38 2.35 -6.85
CA ARG A 77 -4.32 1.69 -7.61
C ARG A 77 -3.63 0.70 -6.69
N VAL A 78 -3.37 -0.49 -7.20
CA VAL A 78 -2.39 -1.39 -6.58
C VAL A 78 -1.05 -1.04 -7.21
N LEU A 79 -0.06 -0.67 -6.40
CA LEU A 79 1.26 -0.26 -6.87
C LEU A 79 2.31 -1.28 -6.42
N CYS A 80 3.33 -1.54 -7.24
CA CYS A 80 4.60 -2.12 -6.77
C CYS A 80 5.79 -1.31 -7.26
N GLN A 81 6.80 -1.16 -6.42
CA GLN A 81 8.03 -0.49 -6.78
C GLN A 81 8.84 -1.34 -7.75
N ILE A 82 9.27 -0.74 -8.85
CA ILE A 82 10.09 -1.38 -9.89
C ILE A 82 11.34 -0.54 -10.18
N LYS A 83 12.38 -1.18 -10.71
CA LYS A 83 13.62 -0.53 -11.16
C LYS A 83 13.65 -0.43 -12.68
N ASN A 84 14.28 0.65 -13.16
CA ASN A 84 14.75 0.83 -14.54
C ASN A 84 13.76 0.34 -15.61
N PRO A 85 12.55 0.93 -15.74
CA PRO A 85 11.73 0.60 -16.88
C PRO A 85 12.36 1.17 -18.16
N GLU A 86 13.04 0.33 -18.92
CA GLU A 86 13.69 0.73 -20.18
C GLU A 86 12.68 0.98 -21.33
N LYS A 87 11.40 0.71 -21.10
CA LYS A 87 10.32 0.79 -22.09
C LYS A 87 9.21 1.70 -21.57
N TYR A 88 8.69 2.54 -22.45
CA TYR A 88 7.45 3.27 -22.19
C TYR A 88 6.31 2.28 -21.95
N ASP A 89 5.57 2.49 -20.87
CA ASP A 89 4.43 1.68 -20.45
C ASP A 89 3.44 2.56 -19.70
N GLU A 90 2.17 2.50 -20.10
CA GLU A 90 1.09 3.31 -19.51
C GLU A 90 0.81 2.97 -18.04
N ASN A 91 1.23 1.78 -17.60
CA ASN A 91 1.07 1.33 -16.23
C ASN A 91 2.25 1.71 -15.33
N ILE A 92 3.17 2.54 -15.82
CA ILE A 92 4.26 3.10 -15.01
C ILE A 92 3.84 4.45 -14.47
N TYR A 93 4.07 4.63 -13.18
CA TYR A 93 3.95 5.90 -12.48
C TYR A 93 5.30 6.22 -11.84
N VAL A 94 5.93 7.30 -12.31
CA VAL A 94 7.07 7.90 -11.60
C VAL A 94 6.50 8.81 -10.53
N CYS A 95 6.84 8.50 -9.28
CA CYS A 95 6.35 9.17 -8.11
C CYS A 95 7.01 10.53 -7.94
N ASP A 96 6.16 11.54 -7.84
CA ASP A 96 6.47 12.96 -7.62
C ASP A 96 6.01 13.42 -6.22
N MET A 97 5.95 12.47 -5.27
CA MET A 97 5.36 12.71 -3.96
C MET A 97 6.36 13.20 -2.92
N GLY A 98 7.67 13.23 -3.16
CA GLY A 98 8.65 13.58 -2.13
C GLY A 98 8.39 12.88 -0.79
N ILE A 99 8.30 13.65 0.29
CA ILE A 99 8.10 13.13 1.65
C ILE A 99 6.69 12.57 1.86
N VAL A 100 6.62 11.32 2.31
CA VAL A 100 5.43 10.66 2.82
C VAL A 100 5.59 10.30 4.30
N TYR A 101 4.50 10.42 5.06
CA TYR A 101 4.44 10.16 6.50
C TYR A 101 3.77 8.81 6.78
N THR A 102 4.24 8.08 7.78
CA THR A 102 3.74 6.72 8.06
C THR A 102 3.31 6.47 9.48
N THR A 103 2.31 5.59 9.64
CA THR A 103 1.91 4.98 10.92
C THR A 103 1.48 3.53 10.69
N VAL A 104 1.51 2.72 11.75
CA VAL A 104 1.06 1.32 11.71
C VAL A 104 -0.32 1.20 12.37
N PHE A 105 -1.29 0.76 11.58
CA PHE A 105 -2.58 0.32 12.11
C PHE A 105 -2.54 -1.15 12.50
N LYS A 106 -2.96 -1.42 13.73
CA LYS A 106 -3.23 -2.77 14.25
C LYS A 106 -4.60 -2.82 14.90
N GLY A 107 -5.56 -3.50 14.26
CA GLY A 107 -6.92 -3.58 14.79
C GLY A 107 -7.94 -4.27 13.90
N LYS A 108 -9.24 -4.06 14.17
CA LYS A 108 -10.31 -4.67 13.37
C LYS A 108 -10.49 -3.88 12.07
N ALA A 109 -10.82 -4.56 10.97
CA ALA A 109 -10.95 -3.92 9.66
C ALA A 109 -11.95 -2.75 9.62
N LYS A 110 -12.94 -2.72 10.53
CA LYS A 110 -13.91 -1.63 10.67
C LYS A 110 -13.31 -0.34 11.27
N GLU A 111 -12.24 -0.46 12.05
CA GLU A 111 -11.54 0.65 12.70
C GLU A 111 -10.56 1.34 11.74
N LEU A 112 -10.08 0.64 10.70
CA LEU A 112 -9.11 1.17 9.74
C LEU A 112 -9.57 2.49 9.09
N LYS A 113 -10.86 2.61 8.74
CA LYS A 113 -11.40 3.85 8.17
C LYS A 113 -11.26 5.03 9.13
N GLN A 114 -11.55 4.80 10.41
CA GLN A 114 -11.43 5.83 11.44
C GLN A 114 -9.95 6.20 11.65
N THR A 115 -9.07 5.19 11.76
CA THR A 115 -7.63 5.43 11.91
C THR A 115 -7.04 6.22 10.75
N VAL A 116 -7.42 5.91 9.50
CA VAL A 116 -6.99 6.70 8.33
C VAL A 116 -7.46 8.15 8.45
N SER A 117 -8.71 8.37 8.87
CA SER A 117 -9.25 9.72 9.06
C SER A 117 -8.52 10.50 10.16
N ASP A 118 -8.25 9.84 11.29
CA ASP A 118 -7.59 10.45 12.44
C ASP A 118 -6.14 10.81 12.10
N PHE A 119 -5.42 9.88 11.43
CA PHE A 119 -4.04 10.12 11.02
C PHE A 119 -3.92 11.22 9.97
N ASN A 120 -4.82 11.24 8.97
CA ASN A 120 -4.86 12.35 8.01
C ASN A 120 -5.06 13.68 8.74
N SER A 121 -6.04 13.76 9.65
CA SER A 121 -6.32 14.99 10.41
C SER A 121 -5.12 15.44 11.27
N GLN A 122 -4.43 14.49 11.91
CA GLN A 122 -3.22 14.75 12.68
C GLN A 122 -2.10 15.32 11.81
N ILE A 123 -1.87 14.74 10.63
CA ILE A 123 -0.85 15.22 9.70
C ILE A 123 -1.18 16.62 9.18
N GLU A 124 -2.45 16.89 8.83
CA GLU A 124 -2.90 18.21 8.39
C GLU A 124 -2.68 19.28 9.47
N LEU A 125 -3.01 18.96 10.73
CA LEU A 125 -2.79 19.85 11.88
C LEU A 125 -1.30 20.11 12.12
N ASN A 126 -0.47 19.07 12.05
CA ASN A 126 0.97 19.18 12.35
C ASN A 126 1.76 19.90 11.26
N LYS A 127 1.38 19.70 9.99
CA LYS A 127 2.11 20.25 8.83
C LYS A 127 1.48 21.55 8.30
N GLY A 128 0.24 21.86 8.69
CA GLY A 128 -0.47 23.07 8.27
C GLY A 128 -0.90 23.06 6.80
N VAL A 129 -0.98 21.87 6.20
CA VAL A 129 -1.30 21.66 4.77
C VAL A 129 -2.24 20.44 4.62
N PRO A 130 -3.17 20.45 3.66
CA PRO A 130 -4.14 19.37 3.48
C PRO A 130 -3.48 18.08 2.99
N VAL A 131 -4.06 16.92 3.34
CA VAL A 131 -3.62 15.64 2.80
C VAL A 131 -4.09 15.49 1.35
N GLN A 132 -3.15 15.23 0.45
CA GLN A 132 -3.40 15.01 -0.97
C GLN A 132 -3.75 13.56 -1.27
N LYS A 133 -2.99 12.61 -0.70
CA LYS A 133 -3.12 11.18 -1.00
C LYS A 133 -2.83 10.33 0.23
N THR A 134 -3.54 9.21 0.32
CA THR A 134 -3.31 8.17 1.32
C THR A 134 -3.08 6.83 0.62
N TYR A 135 -2.08 6.08 1.06
CA TYR A 135 -1.78 4.73 0.58
C TYR A 135 -1.82 3.74 1.74
N LEU A 136 -2.33 2.54 1.45
CA LEU A 136 -2.42 1.46 2.43
C LEU A 136 -1.60 0.26 1.98
N TRP A 137 -0.72 -0.21 2.85
CA TRP A 137 -0.03 -1.46 2.67
C TRP A 137 -0.58 -2.53 3.60
N TYR A 138 -1.35 -3.45 3.04
CA TYR A 138 -1.89 -4.58 3.79
C TYR A 138 -0.81 -5.66 3.98
N VAL A 139 -0.26 -5.76 5.19
CA VAL A 139 0.86 -6.66 5.50
C VAL A 139 0.39 -8.00 6.08
N HIS A 140 -0.81 -8.44 5.69
CA HIS A 140 -1.40 -9.69 6.13
C HIS A 140 -2.08 -10.43 4.96
N CYS A 141 -2.11 -11.76 5.03
CA CYS A 141 -2.90 -12.57 4.11
C CYS A 141 -4.34 -12.73 4.63
N LYS A 142 -5.27 -13.18 3.78
CA LYS A 142 -6.68 -13.44 4.15
C LYS A 142 -6.83 -14.43 5.30
N THR A 143 -5.92 -15.40 5.43
CA THR A 143 -5.92 -16.36 6.54
C THR A 143 -5.53 -15.66 7.85
N CYS A 144 -4.41 -14.93 7.82
CA CYS A 144 -3.93 -14.19 8.99
C CYS A 144 -4.92 -13.06 9.40
N ALA A 145 -5.67 -12.46 8.46
CA ALA A 145 -6.74 -11.48 8.75
C ALA A 145 -7.95 -12.04 9.52
N LYS A 146 -8.19 -13.36 9.44
CA LYS A 146 -9.29 -14.03 10.15
C LYS A 146 -8.88 -14.46 11.55
N GLU A 147 -7.61 -14.76 11.73
CA GLU A 147 -7.04 -15.31 12.97
C GLU A 147 -6.42 -14.23 13.87
N ARG A 148 -6.12 -13.06 13.31
CA ARG A 148 -5.39 -11.97 13.98
C ARG A 148 -5.96 -10.61 13.58
N GLU A 149 -5.54 -9.58 14.31
CA GLU A 149 -5.82 -8.18 13.95
C GLU A 149 -5.25 -7.85 12.56
N ASN A 150 -5.91 -6.93 11.86
CA ASN A 150 -5.45 -6.43 10.57
C ASN A 150 -4.24 -5.53 10.84
N LEU A 151 -3.21 -5.72 10.03
CA LEU A 151 -1.96 -5.00 10.11
C LEU A 151 -1.78 -4.23 8.81
N THR A 152 -1.86 -2.91 8.89
CA THR A 152 -1.79 -2.04 7.72
C THR A 152 -0.82 -0.93 7.99
N ILE A 153 0.15 -0.71 7.11
CA ILE A 153 0.97 0.51 7.15
C ILE A 153 0.24 1.56 6.33
N ILE A 154 0.02 2.72 6.91
CA ILE A 154 -0.66 3.86 6.29
C ILE A 154 0.43 4.85 5.88
N PHE A 155 0.41 5.30 4.63
CA PHE A 155 1.28 6.35 4.12
C PHE A 155 0.41 7.55 3.74
N VAL A 156 0.88 8.76 4.06
CA VAL A 156 0.16 10.00 3.81
C VAL A 156 1.08 11.00 3.14
N LYS A 157 0.58 11.61 2.05
CA LYS A 157 1.21 12.74 1.37
C LYS A 157 0.39 14.00 1.62
N THR A 158 1.04 15.05 2.10
CA THR A 158 0.51 16.42 2.23
C THR A 158 0.83 17.30 1.04
#